data_AF-A0A2E4W3C5-F1
#
_entry.id   AF-A0A2E4W3C5-F1
#
_cell.length_a   1.000
_cell.length_b   1.000
_cell.length_c   1.000
_cell.angle_alpha   90.00
_cell.angle_beta   90.00
_cell.angle_gamma   90.00
#
_symmetry.space_group_name_H-M   'P 1'
#
loop_
_entity.id
_entity.type
_entity.pdbx_description
1 polymer ?
#
loop_
_entity_poly.entity_id
_entity_poly.type
_entity_poly.pdbx_seq_one_letter_code
_entity_poly.pdbx_strand_id
1 'polypeptide(L)' 'MVKRMDNIVLDCFLDVPRGTYIRPEEVLEELRKQNESSIDTALPWQVRGLLEKLHQAGILVFDRFTGSYKLKE' A
#
# COMPACT_ATOMS: atom_id res chain seq x y z
N MET A 1 18.41 3.11 -2.18
CA MET A 1 17.43 4.22 -2.26
C MET A 1 16.05 3.60 -2.28
N VAL A 2 15.38 3.50 -1.14
CA VAL A 2 13.96 3.15 -1.08
C VAL A 2 13.21 4.33 -1.69
N LYS A 3 12.46 4.10 -2.77
CA LYS A 3 11.80 5.21 -3.48
C LYS A 3 10.71 5.74 -2.58
N ARG A 4 10.51 7.06 -2.52
CA ARG A 4 9.57 7.77 -1.63
C ARG A 4 8.17 7.14 -1.56
N MET A 5 7.75 6.49 -2.65
CA MET A 5 6.47 5.78 -2.78
C MET A 5 6.36 4.50 -1.95
N ASP A 6 7.46 3.78 -1.70
CA ASP A 6 7.46 2.57 -0.87
C ASP A 6 7.16 2.91 0.61
N ASN A 7 7.67 4.04 1.10
CA ASN A 7 7.43 4.52 2.46
C ASN A 7 5.97 4.93 2.66
N ILE A 8 5.38 5.68 1.72
CA ILE A 8 4.00 6.14 1.86
C ILE A 8 3.01 4.97 1.88
N VAL A 9 3.25 3.93 1.05
CA VAL A 9 2.41 2.73 1.09
C VAL A 9 2.54 2.00 2.42
N LEU A 10 3.75 1.91 2.98
CA LEU A 10 3.94 1.34 4.32
C LEU A 10 3.27 2.18 5.41
N ASP A 11 3.34 3.51 5.32
CA ASP A 11 2.69 4.43 6.26
C ASP A 11 1.18 4.19 6.29
N CYS A 12 0.55 3.91 5.14
CA CYS A 12 -0.88 3.53 5.09
C CYS A 12 -1.22 2.32 5.97
N PHE A 13 -0.30 1.36 6.12
CA PHE A 13 -0.51 0.21 7.00
C PHE A 13 -0.08 0.45 8.45
N LEU A 14 0.81 1.41 8.70
CA LEU A 14 1.24 1.80 10.05
C LEU A 14 0.21 2.70 10.75
N ASP A 15 -0.54 3.49 9.98
CA ASP A 15 -1.58 4.40 10.47
C ASP A 15 -2.90 3.68 10.84
N VAL A 16 -3.05 2.40 10.47
CA VAL A 16 -4.21 1.57 10.84
C VAL A 16 -3.87 0.60 11.99
N PRO A 17 -4.86 0.17 12.78
CA PRO A 17 -4.65 -0.87 13.77
C PRO A 17 -4.03 -2.14 13.17
N ARG A 18 -3.11 -2.77 13.90
CA ARG A 18 -2.51 -4.05 13.49
C ARG A 18 -3.60 -5.09 13.23
N GLY A 19 -3.44 -5.86 12.16
CA GLY A 19 -4.42 -6.85 11.72
C GLY A 19 -5.51 -6.31 10.79
N THR A 20 -5.61 -4.99 10.60
CA THR A 20 -6.52 -4.37 9.63
C THR A 20 -6.11 -4.71 8.21
N TYR A 21 -7.07 -5.19 7.42
CA TYR A 21 -6.89 -5.40 6.00
C TYR A 21 -7.26 -4.14 5.23
N ILE A 22 -6.36 -3.71 4.35
CA ILE A 22 -6.52 -2.54 3.47
C ILE A 22 -6.56 -3.01 2.03
N ARG A 23 -7.52 -2.52 1.25
CA ARG A 23 -7.62 -2.80 -0.18
C ARG A 23 -6.63 -1.94 -0.98
N PRO A 24 -6.16 -2.43 -2.15
CA PRO A 24 -5.30 -1.63 -3.04
C PRO A 24 -5.89 -0.27 -3.42
N GLU A 25 -7.22 -0.18 -3.56
CA GLU A 25 -7.94 1.05 -3.86
C GLU A 25 -7.85 2.07 -2.73
N GLU A 26 -7.93 1.62 -1.47
CA GLU A 26 -7.81 2.49 -0.29
C GLU A 26 -6.38 3.06 -0.18
N VAL A 27 -5.37 2.22 -0.42
CA VAL A 27 -3.96 2.68 -0.49
C VAL A 27 -3.78 3.72 -1.59
N LEU A 28 -4.42 3.51 -2.75
CA LEU A 28 -4.36 4.45 -3.86
C LEU A 28 -5.04 5.78 -3.53
N GLU A 29 -6.17 5.77 -2.81
CA GLU A 29 -6.84 6.98 -2.36
C GLU A 29 -5.99 7.78 -1.36
N GLU A 30 -5.37 7.10 -0.38
CA GLU A 30 -4.49 7.75 0.59
C GLU A 30 -3.23 8.33 -0.09
N LEU A 31 -2.64 7.60 -1.04
CA LEU A 31 -1.53 8.12 -1.86
C LEU A 31 -1.91 9.38 -2.64
N ARG A 32 -3.15 9.48 -3.12
CA ARG A 32 -3.66 10.67 -3.81
C ARG A 32 -3.90 11.83 -2.86
N LYS A 33 -4.37 11.57 -1.64
CA LYS A 33 -4.59 12.60 -0.60
C LYS A 33 -3.27 13.18 -0.10
N GLN A 34 -2.23 12.36 0.10
CA GLN A 34 -0.94 12.85 0.59
C GLN A 34 -0.11 13.60 -0.47
N ASN A 35 -0.36 13.36 -1.76
CA ASN A 35 0.33 14.02 -2.88
C ASN A 35 -0.47 15.21 -3.46
N GLU A 36 -0.97 16.13 -2.61
CA GLU A 36 -1.73 17.33 -3.02
C GLU A 36 -1.02 18.24 -4.05
N SER A 37 0.28 18.06 -4.33
CA SER A 37 1.08 19.03 -5.09
C SER A 37 1.89 18.51 -6.27
N SER A 38 1.72 17.25 -6.71
CA SER A 38 2.37 16.83 -7.95
C SER A 38 1.55 15.77 -8.65
N ILE A 39 1.08 16.14 -9.84
CA ILE A 39 0.48 15.28 -10.85
C ILE A 39 1.56 14.27 -11.27
N ASP A 40 1.67 13.20 -10.49
CA ASP A 40 2.23 11.91 -10.89
C ASP A 40 1.40 10.87 -10.12
N THR A 41 0.14 10.79 -10.53
CA THR A 41 -0.89 9.90 -9.98
C THR A 41 -0.35 8.48 -9.97
N ALA A 42 -0.08 7.94 -8.78
CA ALA A 42 0.16 6.51 -8.64
C ALA A 42 -0.93 5.76 -9.41
N LEU A 43 -0.54 5.02 -10.44
CA LEU A 43 -1.48 4.26 -11.24
C LEU A 43 -1.88 3.02 -10.44
N PRO A 44 -3.13 2.51 -10.57
CA PRO A 44 -3.57 1.34 -9.83
C PRO A 44 -2.61 0.14 -9.93
N TRP A 45 -1.99 -0.06 -11.10
CA TRP A 45 -1.01 -1.12 -11.32
C TRP A 45 0.32 -0.90 -10.59
N GLN A 46 0.73 0.34 -10.35
CA GLN A 46 1.94 0.65 -9.57
C GLN A 46 1.72 0.32 -8.10
N VAL A 47 0.56 0.69 -7.55
CA VAL A 47 0.17 0.35 -6.17
C VAL A 47 0.11 -1.16 -6.01
N ARG A 48 -0.55 -1.86 -6.95
CA ARG A 48 -0.63 -3.31 -6.94
C ARG A 48 0.74 -3.98 -7.01
N GLY A 49 1.61 -3.54 -7.92
CA GLY A 49 2.96 -4.09 -8.04
C GLY A 49 3.83 -3.83 -6.80
N LEU A 50 3.59 -2.74 -6.08
CA LEU A 50 4.29 -2.43 -4.83
C LEU A 50 3.77 -3.29 -3.67
N LEU A 51 2.46 -3.46 -3.55
CA LEU A 51 1.84 -4.38 -2.58
C LEU A 51 2.29 -5.83 -2.82
N GLU A 52 2.37 -6.27 -4.06
CA GLU A 52 2.89 -7.59 -4.43
C GLU A 52 4.37 -7.75 -4.03
N LYS A 53 5.21 -6.73 -4.24
CA LYS A 53 6.62 -6.74 -3.79
C LYS A 53 6.74 -6.82 -2.27
N LEU A 54 5.95 -6.03 -1.53
CA LEU A 54 5.96 -6.06 -0.07
C LEU A 54 5.44 -7.40 0.47
N HIS A 55 4.48 -8.01 -0.22
CA HIS A 55 4.03 -9.37 0.07
C HIS A 55 5.14 -10.40 -0.17
N GLN A 56 5.83 -10.34 -1.31
CA GLN A 56 6.98 -11.22 -1.63
C GLN A 56 8.15 -11.05 -0.65
N ALA A 57 8.38 -9.83 -0.16
CA ALA A 57 9.37 -9.54 0.87
C ALA A 57 8.95 -10.04 2.26
N GLY A 58 7.73 -10.55 2.42
CA GLY A 58 7.19 -11.04 3.69
C GLY A 58 6.80 -9.95 4.66
N ILE A 59 6.59 -8.70 4.20
CA ILE A 59 6.15 -7.58 5.03
C ILE A 59 4.62 -7.55 5.13
N LEU A 60 3.92 -7.86 4.02
CA LEU A 60 2.47 -7.90 3.96
C LEU A 60 1.94 -9.33 3.81
N VAL A 61 0.77 -9.58 4.39
CA VAL A 61 -0.04 -10.78 4.17
C VAL A 61 -1.17 -10.43 3.21
N PHE A 62 -1.26 -11.15 2.10
CA PHE A 62 -2.31 -10.99 1.10
C PHE A 62 -3.49 -11.94 1.38
N ASP A 63 -4.69 -11.39 1.50
CA ASP A 63 -5.93 -12.17 1.54
C ASP A 63 -6.50 -12.33 0.12
N ARG A 64 -6.48 -13.57 -0.37
CA ARG A 64 -6.95 -13.91 -1.73
C ARG A 64 -8.46 -13.81 -1.88
N PHE A 65 -9.22 -13.87 -0.79
CA PHE A 65 -10.68 -13.80 -0.85
C PHE A 65 -11.17 -12.38 -1.04
N THR A 66 -10.57 -11.42 -0.32
CA THR A 66 -10.96 -10.01 -0.37
C THR A 66 -10.11 -9.17 -1.32
N GLY A 67 -8.93 -9.67 -1.72
CA GLY A 67 -7.96 -8.90 -2.48
C GLY A 67 -7.22 -7.85 -1.64
N SER A 68 -7.34 -7.90 -0.31
CA SER A 68 -6.74 -6.95 0.61
C SER A 68 -5.39 -7.41 1.16
N TYR A 69 -4.64 -6.47 1.72
CA TYR A 69 -3.34 -6.70 2.35
C TYR A 69 -3.39 -6.26 3.81
N LYS A 70 -2.57 -6.87 4.67
CA LYS A 70 -2.31 -6.38 6.03
C LYS A 70 -0.84 -6.49 6.37
N LEU A 71 -0.37 -5.76 7.38
CA LEU A 71 0.97 -5.99 7.94
C LEU A 71 1.07 -7.40 8.52
N LYS A 72 2.20 -8.05 8.23
CA LYS A 72 2.59 -9.30 8.88
C LYS A 72 3.00 -8.99 10.32
N GLU A 73 2.44 -9.74 11.27
CA GLU A 73 2.79 -9.67 12.69
C GLU A 73 4.18 -10.25 12.98
#